data_AF-A0A1X9Z4G6-F1
#
_entry.id   AF-A0A1X9Z4G6-F1
#
_cell.length_a   1.000
_cell.length_b   1.000
_cell.length_c   1.000
_cell.angle_alpha   90.00
_cell.angle_beta   90.00
_cell.angle_gamma   90.00
#
_symmetry.space_group_name_H-M   'P 1'
#
loop_
_entity.id
_entity.type
_entity.pdbx_description
1 polymer ?
#
loop_
_entity_poly.entity_id
_entity_poly.type
_entity_poly.pdbx_seq_one_letter_code
_entity_poly.pdbx_strand_id
1 'polypeptide(L)'
;MFSCIILSANYGDVADRLFLTFKKRKTNSLMKNIFNFLGFALIGLFILSCMKNKDQDPVADSFLPMQVGNLWYMNAQSYTEIQDTVRINKKLFYKFYSLIGGDAISTVYLRIDEQNKLIESYPDSPSKTYTRADFNAKMGDKFFTTGEKDENDNEVTVIQKSDTEMTFSFDAVYHPNLKGHPHSIKYLKGKGFPGNWKKLIINGVVYQN
;
A
#
# COMPACT_ATOMS: atom_id res chain seq x y z
N MET A 1 -2.68 -8.03 -26.32
CA MET A 1 -1.73 -9.03 -26.83
C MET A 1 -1.88 -10.30 -26.00
N PHE A 2 -1.89 -11.45 -26.68
CA PHE A 2 -2.04 -12.85 -26.25
C PHE A 2 -1.32 -13.19 -24.91
N SER A 3 -1.65 -14.23 -24.14
CA SER A 3 -2.12 -15.57 -24.47
C SER A 3 -2.53 -16.29 -23.16
N CYS A 4 -3.52 -17.19 -23.20
CA CYS A 4 -3.66 -18.24 -22.19
C CYS A 4 -3.64 -19.59 -22.93
N ILE A 5 -2.54 -20.32 -22.77
CA ILE A 5 -2.31 -21.66 -23.32
C ILE A 5 -2.86 -22.64 -22.29
N ILE A 6 -3.86 -23.44 -22.67
CA ILE A 6 -4.22 -24.67 -21.94
C ILE A 6 -3.65 -25.84 -22.73
N LEU A 7 -2.67 -26.52 -22.14
CA LEU A 7 -2.20 -27.82 -22.61
C LEU A 7 -3.24 -28.90 -22.28
N SER A 8 -3.59 -29.65 -23.32
CA SER A 8 -4.31 -30.91 -23.27
C SER A 8 -3.47 -32.03 -22.64
N ALA A 9 -4.07 -32.84 -21.77
CA ALA A 9 -3.57 -34.17 -21.44
C ALA A 9 -4.55 -35.22 -22.00
N ASN A 10 -4.11 -35.91 -23.05
CA ASN A 10 -4.64 -37.17 -23.53
C ASN A 10 -4.15 -38.28 -22.59
N TYR A 11 -5.05 -39.11 -22.08
CA TYR A 11 -4.71 -40.49 -21.70
C TYR A 11 -5.86 -41.39 -22.13
N GLY A 12 -5.55 -42.23 -23.11
CA GLY A 12 -6.42 -43.31 -23.55
C GLY A 12 -6.32 -44.52 -22.63
N ASP A 13 -7.37 -45.33 -22.75
CA ASP A 13 -7.30 -46.78 -22.89
C ASP A 13 -7.05 -47.60 -21.62
N VAL A 14 -8.14 -47.99 -20.93
CA VAL A 14 -8.31 -49.35 -20.38
C VAL A 14 -9.81 -49.70 -20.29
N ALA A 15 -10.14 -50.89 -20.78
CA ALA A 15 -11.31 -51.73 -20.46
C ALA A 15 -12.64 -51.49 -21.20
N ASP A 16 -12.63 -51.95 -22.45
CA ASP A 16 -13.67 -52.85 -22.96
C ASP A 16 -13.98 -53.99 -21.97
N ARG A 17 -15.25 -54.09 -21.56
CA ARG A 17 -16.05 -55.31 -21.29
C ARG A 17 -17.10 -55.01 -20.22
N LEU A 18 -18.33 -54.73 -20.64
CA LEU A 18 -19.53 -55.39 -20.10
C LEU A 18 -20.76 -54.91 -20.91
N PHE A 19 -21.03 -55.66 -21.98
CA PHE A 19 -22.35 -55.73 -22.57
C PHE A 19 -23.32 -56.30 -21.53
N LEU A 20 -24.34 -55.54 -21.15
CA LEU A 20 -25.62 -56.10 -20.72
C LEU A 20 -26.75 -55.09 -20.92
N THR A 21 -27.53 -55.42 -21.95
CA THR A 21 -28.81 -54.91 -22.41
C THR A 21 -29.81 -54.72 -21.26
N PHE A 22 -30.42 -53.53 -21.09
CA PHE A 22 -31.80 -53.42 -20.58
C PHE A 22 -32.45 -52.06 -20.93
N LYS A 23 -33.46 -52.16 -21.81
CA LYS A 23 -34.76 -51.47 -21.77
C LYS A 23 -34.79 -49.93 -21.92
N LYS A 24 -35.05 -49.51 -23.16
CA LYS A 24 -35.53 -48.18 -23.57
C LYS A 24 -36.85 -47.84 -22.83
N ARG A 25 -36.79 -47.09 -21.73
CA ARG A 25 -37.97 -46.45 -21.13
C ARG A 25 -38.34 -45.21 -21.95
N LYS A 26 -39.58 -45.18 -22.42
CA LYS A 26 -40.23 -44.05 -23.07
C LYS A 26 -40.31 -42.92 -22.04
N THR A 27 -39.43 -41.93 -22.13
CA THR A 27 -39.50 -40.74 -21.29
C THR A 27 -40.59 -39.82 -21.84
N ASN A 28 -41.57 -39.53 -20.99
CA ASN A 28 -42.68 -38.65 -21.29
C ASN A 28 -42.18 -37.23 -21.61
N SER A 29 -42.83 -36.61 -22.59
CA SER A 29 -42.55 -35.29 -23.18
C SER A 29 -42.42 -34.13 -22.16
N LEU A 30 -42.89 -34.32 -20.92
CA LEU A 30 -42.94 -33.28 -19.90
C LEU A 30 -41.58 -32.93 -19.27
N MET A 31 -40.59 -33.83 -19.27
CA MET A 31 -39.28 -33.60 -18.62
C MET A 31 -38.25 -32.89 -19.51
N LYS A 32 -38.51 -32.70 -20.81
CA LYS A 32 -37.58 -32.01 -21.72
C LYS A 32 -37.54 -30.49 -21.52
N ASN A 33 -38.60 -29.91 -20.95
CA ASN A 33 -38.69 -28.46 -20.76
C ASN A 33 -37.99 -27.96 -19.47
N ILE A 34 -37.76 -28.82 -18.49
CA ILE A 34 -37.09 -28.43 -17.23
C ILE A 34 -35.56 -28.42 -17.39
N PHE A 35 -35.01 -29.34 -18.20
CA PHE A 35 -33.56 -29.41 -18.45
C PHE A 35 -33.04 -28.27 -19.34
N ASN A 36 -33.88 -27.66 -20.17
CA ASN A 36 -33.49 -26.48 -20.97
C ASN A 36 -33.54 -25.16 -20.19
N PHE A 37 -34.27 -25.09 -19.08
CA PHE A 37 -34.36 -23.87 -18.27
C PHE A 37 -33.22 -23.76 -17.24
N LEU A 38 -32.67 -24.90 -16.79
CA LEU A 38 -31.57 -24.95 -15.82
C LEU A 38 -30.20 -24.57 -16.42
N GLY A 39 -30.01 -24.77 -17.74
CA GLY A 39 -28.77 -24.42 -18.43
C GLY A 39 -28.58 -22.91 -18.63
N PHE A 40 -29.67 -22.15 -18.81
CA PHE A 40 -29.62 -20.69 -18.96
C PHE A 40 -29.40 -19.96 -17.63
N ALA A 41 -29.76 -20.56 -16.49
CA ALA A 41 -29.54 -19.96 -15.18
C ALA A 41 -28.06 -19.98 -14.74
N LEU A 42 -27.26 -20.94 -15.20
CA LEU A 42 -25.86 -21.10 -14.77
C LEU A 42 -24.87 -20.16 -15.48
N ILE A 43 -25.22 -19.64 -16.67
CA ILE A 43 -24.34 -18.78 -17.49
C ILE A 43 -24.39 -17.31 -17.01
N GLY A 44 -25.47 -16.88 -16.34
CA GLY A 44 -25.60 -15.53 -15.80
C GLY A 44 -24.77 -15.24 -14.54
N LEU A 45 -24.26 -16.28 -13.85
CA LEU A 45 -23.54 -16.12 -12.58
C LEU A 45 -22.05 -15.78 -12.74
N PHE A 46 -21.49 -15.84 -13.96
CA PHE A 46 -20.07 -15.52 -14.20
C PHE A 46 -19.78 -14.05 -14.56
N ILE A 47 -20.80 -13.25 -14.85
CA ILE A 47 -20.63 -11.82 -15.24
C ILE A 47 -20.74 -10.83 -14.08
N LEU A 48 -21.01 -11.30 -12.86
CA LEU A 48 -21.06 -10.45 -11.65
C LEU A 48 -19.79 -10.51 -10.79
N SER A 49 -18.79 -11.30 -11.19
CA SER A 49 -17.51 -11.36 -10.50
C SER A 49 -16.51 -10.42 -11.17
N CYS A 50 -16.01 -9.46 -10.39
CA CYS A 50 -14.90 -8.54 -10.72
C CYS A 50 -15.19 -7.33 -11.62
N MET A 51 -16.03 -6.41 -11.14
CA MET A 51 -15.63 -5.01 -11.08
C MET A 51 -16.08 -4.42 -9.74
N LYS A 52 -15.35 -4.75 -8.68
CA LYS A 52 -15.34 -3.88 -7.51
C LYS A 52 -14.67 -2.61 -8.01
N ASN A 53 -15.48 -1.60 -8.35
CA ASN A 53 -14.98 -0.24 -8.48
C ASN A 53 -14.16 -0.03 -7.21
N LYS A 54 -12.84 0.10 -7.37
CA LYS A 54 -12.06 0.72 -6.32
C LYS A 54 -12.69 2.09 -6.23
N ASP A 55 -13.55 2.29 -5.23
CA ASP A 55 -13.84 3.63 -4.76
C ASP A 55 -12.47 4.30 -4.73
N GLN A 56 -12.31 5.34 -5.56
CA GLN A 56 -11.19 6.23 -5.40
C GLN A 56 -11.41 6.79 -4.01
N ASP A 57 -10.77 6.15 -3.02
CA ASP A 57 -10.63 6.71 -1.69
C ASP A 57 -10.22 8.17 -1.94
N PRO A 58 -11.04 9.15 -1.51
CA PRO A 58 -10.81 10.55 -1.82
C PRO A 58 -9.36 10.83 -1.46
N VAL A 59 -8.57 11.30 -2.45
CA VAL A 59 -7.13 11.60 -2.39
C VAL A 59 -6.74 11.88 -0.93
N ALA A 60 -6.21 10.86 -0.26
CA ALA A 60 -6.38 10.58 1.17
C ALA A 60 -6.37 11.81 2.09
N ASP A 61 -7.28 11.84 3.07
CA ASP A 61 -7.33 12.78 4.22
C ASP A 61 -6.09 12.70 5.15
N SER A 62 -5.00 12.08 4.66
CA SER A 62 -3.74 11.86 5.34
C SER A 62 -2.67 12.84 4.86
N PHE A 63 -1.80 13.24 5.79
CA PHE A 63 -0.59 14.02 5.49
C PHE A 63 0.48 13.23 4.75
N LEU A 64 0.40 11.89 4.72
CA LEU A 64 1.27 11.03 3.93
C LEU A 64 0.48 9.82 3.41
N PRO A 65 -0.05 9.88 2.18
CA PRO A 65 -0.81 8.78 1.59
C PRO A 65 0.03 7.50 1.47
N MET A 66 -0.47 6.41 2.06
CA MET A 66 0.22 5.13 2.18
C MET A 66 -0.31 4.11 1.16
N GLN A 67 0.21 4.15 -0.07
CA GLN A 67 -0.16 3.20 -1.11
C GLN A 67 1.05 2.84 -1.97
N VAL A 68 1.22 1.54 -2.25
CA VAL A 68 2.24 1.06 -3.19
C VAL A 68 2.01 1.70 -4.57
N GLY A 69 3.10 2.21 -5.16
CA GLY A 69 3.09 2.97 -6.40
C GLY A 69 2.97 4.49 -6.23
N ASN A 70 2.81 5.00 -4.99
CA ASN A 70 2.96 6.44 -4.75
C ASN A 70 4.41 6.86 -5.04
N LEU A 71 4.57 7.94 -5.80
CA LEU A 71 5.83 8.36 -6.39
C LEU A 71 6.01 9.87 -6.30
N TRP A 72 7.15 10.32 -5.78
CA TRP A 72 7.64 11.69 -5.80
C TRP A 72 8.91 11.74 -6.67
N TYR A 73 8.76 12.15 -7.93
CA TYR A 73 9.82 12.00 -8.94
C TYR A 73 10.32 13.36 -9.45
N MET A 74 11.64 13.55 -9.37
CA MET A 74 12.34 14.66 -10.05
C MET A 74 13.00 14.18 -11.34
N ASN A 75 13.76 13.08 -11.26
CA ASN A 75 14.46 12.46 -12.38
C ASN A 75 14.91 11.04 -11.97
N ALA A 76 15.55 10.32 -12.89
CA ALA A 76 16.00 8.94 -12.66
C ALA A 76 17.06 8.79 -11.55
N GLN A 77 17.69 9.89 -11.12
CA GLN A 77 18.69 9.94 -10.05
C GLN A 77 18.12 10.51 -8.74
N SER A 78 16.87 10.97 -8.74
CA SER A 78 16.25 11.65 -7.59
C SER A 78 14.75 11.37 -7.57
N TYR A 79 14.34 10.40 -6.77
CA TYR A 79 12.93 10.07 -6.57
C TYR A 79 12.71 9.30 -5.26
N THR A 80 11.48 9.36 -4.76
CA THR A 80 10.98 8.49 -3.68
C THR A 80 9.77 7.74 -4.16
N GLU A 81 9.71 6.44 -3.91
CA GLU A 81 8.61 5.55 -4.29
C GLU A 81 8.23 4.62 -3.14
N ILE A 82 6.93 4.39 -2.96
CA ILE A 82 6.46 3.29 -2.11
C ILE A 82 6.43 2.02 -2.96
N GLN A 83 7.40 1.14 -2.76
CA GLN A 83 7.61 -0.02 -3.63
C GLN A 83 6.84 -1.27 -3.21
N ASP A 84 6.67 -1.48 -1.91
CA ASP A 84 6.08 -2.70 -1.37
C ASP A 84 5.56 -2.47 0.05
N THR A 85 5.02 -3.53 0.66
CA THR A 85 4.64 -3.60 2.06
C THR A 85 5.35 -4.74 2.78
N VAL A 86 5.48 -4.62 4.10
CA VAL A 86 6.04 -5.67 4.95
C VAL A 86 5.25 -5.72 6.26
N ARG A 87 5.20 -6.90 6.89
CA ARG A 87 4.68 -7.02 8.26
C ARG A 87 5.81 -7.01 9.26
N ILE A 88 5.84 -6.00 10.13
CA ILE A 88 6.78 -5.87 11.24
C ILE A 88 5.95 -5.92 12.52
N ASN A 89 6.27 -6.87 13.41
CA ASN A 89 5.50 -7.14 14.64
C ASN A 89 3.97 -7.19 14.40
N LYS A 90 3.55 -7.95 13.38
CA LYS A 90 2.15 -8.13 12.93
C LYS A 90 1.44 -6.87 12.39
N LYS A 91 2.10 -5.70 12.36
CA LYS A 91 1.57 -4.46 11.77
C LYS A 91 2.08 -4.29 10.34
N LEU A 92 1.25 -3.74 9.46
CA LEU A 92 1.61 -3.45 8.06
C LEU A 92 2.41 -2.15 7.99
N PHE A 93 3.56 -2.20 7.33
CA PHE A 93 4.40 -1.06 7.00
C PHE A 93 4.62 -0.98 5.49
N TYR A 94 4.84 0.22 4.98
CA TYR A 94 5.11 0.51 3.58
C TYR A 94 6.60 0.81 3.39
N LYS A 95 7.21 0.19 2.40
CA LYS A 95 8.62 0.39 2.06
C LYS A 95 8.77 1.62 1.18
N PHE A 96 9.30 2.69 1.74
CA PHE A 96 9.71 3.88 1.01
C PHE A 96 11.15 3.69 0.54
N TYR A 97 11.35 3.66 -0.77
CA TYR A 97 12.66 3.66 -1.40
C TYR A 97 12.93 5.07 -1.94
N SER A 98 14.08 5.63 -1.60
CA SER A 98 14.53 6.92 -2.10
C SER A 98 15.90 6.78 -2.73
N LEU A 99 16.05 7.30 -3.95
CA LEU A 99 17.34 7.56 -4.57
C LEU A 99 17.55 9.08 -4.57
N ILE A 100 18.72 9.52 -4.11
CA ILE A 100 19.09 10.94 -3.99
C ILE A 100 20.44 11.12 -4.65
N GLY A 101 20.55 12.00 -5.64
CA GLY A 101 21.82 12.28 -6.32
C GLY A 101 22.37 11.16 -7.21
N GLY A 102 21.68 10.03 -7.30
CA GLY A 102 22.07 8.88 -8.13
C GLY A 102 22.93 7.82 -7.44
N ASP A 103 23.41 8.09 -6.22
CA ASP A 103 24.30 7.21 -5.46
C ASP A 103 23.85 6.96 -4.02
N ALA A 104 23.12 7.89 -3.41
CA ALA A 104 22.56 7.72 -2.07
C ALA A 104 21.19 7.03 -2.13
N ILE A 105 21.11 5.83 -1.56
CA ILE A 105 19.86 5.08 -1.40
C ILE A 105 19.44 5.13 0.07
N SER A 106 18.17 5.48 0.31
CA SER A 106 17.53 5.35 1.61
C SER A 106 16.33 4.41 1.49
N THR A 107 16.21 3.47 2.41
CA THR A 107 15.01 2.64 2.56
C THR A 107 14.49 2.79 3.98
N VAL A 108 13.25 3.25 4.12
CA VAL A 108 12.56 3.37 5.41
C VAL A 108 11.23 2.63 5.34
N TYR A 109 10.80 2.02 6.44
CA TYR A 109 9.49 1.37 6.51
C TYR A 109 8.59 2.16 7.43
N LEU A 110 7.54 2.73 6.85
CA LEU A 110 6.65 3.66 7.54
C LEU A 110 5.23 3.10 7.61
N ARG A 111 4.53 3.41 8.69
CA ARG A 111 3.09 3.24 8.80
C ARG A 111 2.46 4.45 9.46
N ILE A 112 1.21 4.73 9.14
CA ILE A 112 0.38 5.57 10.00
C ILE A 112 -0.33 4.65 10.97
N ASP A 113 -0.15 4.89 12.26
CA ASP A 113 -0.78 4.09 13.30
C ASP A 113 -2.23 4.52 13.57
N GLU A 114 -2.85 3.82 14.51
CA GLU A 114 -4.24 4.02 14.89
C GLU A 114 -4.49 5.37 15.59
N GLN A 115 -3.44 6.07 16.02
CA GLN A 115 -3.46 7.41 16.62
C GLN A 115 -3.07 8.51 15.62
N ASN A 116 -2.96 8.17 14.33
CA ASN A 116 -2.54 9.08 13.27
C ASN A 116 -1.09 9.58 13.44
N LYS A 117 -0.22 8.75 14.02
CA LYS A 117 1.21 8.99 14.08
C LYS A 117 1.93 8.27 12.96
N LEU A 118 2.93 8.92 12.38
CA LEU A 118 3.86 8.30 11.44
C LEU A 118 4.92 7.53 12.24
N ILE A 119 4.85 6.20 12.16
CA ILE A 119 5.77 5.30 12.85
C ILE A 119 6.71 4.67 11.84
N GLU A 120 8.00 4.70 12.16
CA GLU A 120 9.03 3.95 11.47
C GLU A 120 9.44 2.72 12.28
N SER A 121 9.74 1.63 11.60
CA SER A 121 10.36 0.44 12.19
C SER A 121 11.11 -0.32 11.11
N TYR A 122 11.92 -1.31 11.47
CA TYR A 122 12.69 -2.09 10.51
C TYR A 122 12.53 -3.60 10.71
N PRO A 123 12.50 -4.41 9.64
CA PRO A 123 12.36 -5.86 9.76
C PRO A 123 13.47 -6.57 10.54
N ASP A 124 14.69 -6.02 10.52
CA ASP A 124 15.85 -6.54 11.24
C ASP A 124 15.87 -6.15 12.73
N SER A 125 15.08 -5.14 13.11
CA SER A 125 14.91 -4.66 14.49
C SER A 125 13.44 -4.41 14.82
N PRO A 126 12.57 -5.45 14.78
CA PRO A 126 11.11 -5.30 14.78
C PRO A 126 10.52 -4.77 16.10
N SER A 127 11.31 -4.71 17.17
CA SER A 127 10.91 -4.13 18.46
C SER A 127 11.23 -2.64 18.56
N LYS A 128 12.08 -2.10 17.68
CA LYS A 128 12.45 -0.68 17.68
C LYS A 128 11.50 0.11 16.79
N THR A 129 11.01 1.23 17.31
CA THR A 129 10.11 2.12 16.59
C THR A 129 10.49 3.57 16.79
N TYR A 130 10.34 4.38 15.75
CA TYR A 130 10.60 5.81 15.80
C TYR A 130 9.32 6.57 15.41
N THR A 131 8.84 7.46 16.27
CA THR A 131 7.74 8.37 15.95
C THR A 131 8.29 9.51 15.11
N ARG A 132 7.99 9.51 13.80
CA ARG A 132 8.43 10.53 12.85
C ARG A 132 7.47 11.72 12.78
N ALA A 133 6.20 11.53 13.08
CA ALA A 133 5.23 12.62 13.11
C ALA A 133 4.03 12.22 13.97
N ASP A 134 3.37 13.20 14.57
CA ASP A 134 2.04 13.05 15.15
C ASP A 134 1.11 14.04 14.43
N PHE A 135 0.29 13.55 13.50
CA PHE A 135 -0.56 14.43 12.70
C PHE A 135 -1.76 14.99 13.49
N ASN A 136 -2.05 14.43 14.66
CA ASN A 136 -3.09 14.92 15.56
C ASN A 136 -2.57 16.02 16.51
N ALA A 137 -1.26 16.09 16.75
CA ALA A 137 -0.62 17.07 17.62
C ALA A 137 -0.95 18.53 17.23
N LYS A 138 -0.99 19.41 18.22
CA LYS A 138 -1.23 20.85 18.06
C LYS A 138 0.07 21.59 17.86
N MET A 139 -0.01 22.80 17.31
CA MET A 139 1.15 23.70 17.23
C MET A 139 1.73 23.96 18.61
N GLY A 140 3.05 23.81 18.75
CA GLY A 140 3.78 23.91 20.01
C GLY A 140 3.91 22.60 20.79
N ASP A 141 3.15 21.55 20.42
CA ASP A 141 3.29 20.24 21.07
C ASP A 141 4.68 19.63 20.82
N LYS A 142 5.15 18.86 21.79
CA LYS A 142 6.47 18.21 21.78
C LYS A 142 6.36 16.72 22.06
N PHE A 143 7.19 15.94 21.40
CA PHE A 143 7.36 14.51 21.67
C PHE A 143 8.79 14.06 21.34
N PHE A 144 9.15 12.87 21.78
CA PHE A 144 10.44 12.25 21.48
C PHE A 144 10.27 11.15 20.44
N THR A 145 11.25 11.00 19.55
CA THR A 145 11.21 9.99 18.49
C THR A 145 11.25 8.56 19.03
N THR A 146 12.08 8.29 20.03
CA THR A 146 12.21 6.97 20.69
C THR A 146 11.83 7.04 22.16
N GLY A 147 12.10 8.16 22.84
CA GLY A 147 11.95 8.32 24.28
C GLY A 147 13.09 7.68 25.10
N GLU A 148 14.13 7.16 24.44
CA GLU A 148 15.27 6.48 25.07
C GLU A 148 16.31 7.47 25.63
N LYS A 149 16.21 8.76 25.27
CA LYS A 149 17.15 9.82 25.69
C LYS A 149 18.61 9.53 25.33
N ASP A 150 18.82 8.90 24.18
CA ASP A 150 20.13 8.67 23.60
C ASP A 150 20.41 9.68 22.48
N GLU A 151 21.58 9.57 21.84
CA GLU A 151 21.99 10.48 20.76
C GLU A 151 21.11 10.44 19.51
N ASN A 152 20.27 9.41 19.35
CA ASN A 152 19.36 9.25 18.22
C ASN A 152 17.95 9.76 18.54
N ASP A 153 17.66 10.05 19.82
CA ASP A 153 16.36 10.55 20.25
C ASP A 153 16.25 12.06 20.02
N ASN A 154 15.40 12.42 19.07
CA ASN A 154 15.12 13.82 18.75
C ASN A 154 13.92 14.31 19.55
N GLU A 155 14.03 15.51 20.12
CA GLU A 155 12.86 16.28 20.55
C GLU A 155 12.21 16.89 19.30
N VAL A 156 10.98 16.47 19.03
CA VAL A 156 10.20 16.93 17.90
C VAL A 156 9.18 17.95 18.37
N THR A 157 9.17 19.14 17.76
CA THR A 157 8.21 20.20 18.04
C THR A 157 7.35 20.48 16.81
N VAL A 158 6.03 20.58 16.98
CA VAL A 158 5.14 21.05 15.90
C VAL A 158 5.29 22.56 15.75
N ILE A 159 5.93 23.00 14.67
CA ILE A 159 6.21 24.43 14.43
C ILE A 159 5.22 25.11 13.48
N GLN A 160 4.43 24.33 12.75
CA GLN A 160 3.36 24.83 11.88
C GLN A 160 2.28 23.76 11.73
N LYS A 161 1.02 24.18 11.79
CA LYS A 161 -0.13 23.32 11.48
C LYS A 161 -1.26 24.15 10.88
N SER A 162 -1.79 23.66 9.76
CA SER A 162 -3.03 24.13 9.14
C SER A 162 -3.83 22.92 8.63
N ASP A 163 -4.94 23.18 7.96
CA ASP A 163 -5.76 22.12 7.34
C ASP A 163 -5.04 21.39 6.19
N THR A 164 -4.00 22.01 5.60
CA THR A 164 -3.34 21.50 4.38
C THR A 164 -1.86 21.19 4.57
N GLU A 165 -1.23 21.68 5.64
CA GLU A 165 0.20 21.52 5.89
C GLU A 165 0.51 21.34 7.37
N MET A 166 1.55 20.56 7.64
CA MET A 166 2.10 20.39 8.98
C MET A 166 3.62 20.30 8.91
N THR A 167 4.31 21.05 9.77
CA THR A 167 5.77 21.09 9.82
C THR A 167 6.25 20.78 11.24
N PHE A 168 7.23 19.90 11.32
CA PHE A 168 7.86 19.42 12.54
C PHE A 168 9.32 19.84 12.55
N SER A 169 9.80 20.35 13.68
CA SER A 169 11.22 20.65 13.94
C SER A 169 11.82 19.53 14.78
N PHE A 170 12.94 18.97 14.37
CA PHE A 170 13.64 17.89 15.04
C PHE A 170 14.97 18.39 15.58
N ASP A 171 15.12 18.37 16.90
CA ASP A 171 16.38 18.70 17.57
C ASP A 171 16.96 17.45 18.25
N ALA A 172 18.20 17.10 17.90
CA ALA A 172 18.92 16.01 18.52
C ALA A 172 19.51 16.46 19.87
N VAL A 173 18.64 16.75 20.84
CA VAL A 173 18.97 17.42 22.12
C VAL A 173 20.00 16.69 22.99
N TYR A 174 20.23 15.41 22.72
CA TYR A 174 21.19 14.54 23.39
C TYR A 174 22.46 14.26 22.57
N HIS A 175 22.48 14.60 21.28
CA HIS A 175 23.64 14.37 20.42
C HIS A 175 24.74 15.41 20.68
N PRO A 176 26.00 15.02 20.92
CA PRO A 176 27.06 15.94 21.34
C PRO A 176 27.34 17.07 20.35
N ASN A 177 27.21 16.79 19.05
CA ASN A 177 27.57 17.74 17.98
C ASN A 177 26.38 18.34 17.21
N LEU A 178 25.16 17.80 17.40
CA LEU A 178 23.99 18.19 16.59
C LEU A 178 22.92 18.91 17.42
N LYS A 179 23.03 18.85 18.75
CA LYS A 179 22.16 19.59 19.67
C LYS A 179 22.12 21.08 19.32
N GLY A 180 20.90 21.63 19.24
CA GLY A 180 20.69 23.05 18.96
C GLY A 180 20.78 23.40 17.47
N HIS A 181 20.92 22.41 16.59
CA HIS A 181 20.87 22.57 15.14
C HIS A 181 19.68 21.81 14.56
N PRO A 182 18.44 22.24 14.86
CA PRO A 182 17.27 21.51 14.43
C PRO A 182 17.09 21.55 12.92
N HIS A 183 16.51 20.48 12.38
CA HIS A 183 16.04 20.43 10.99
C HIS A 183 14.53 20.27 10.94
N SER A 184 13.92 20.68 9.83
CA SER A 184 12.46 20.66 9.69
C SER A 184 12.01 19.66 8.64
N ILE A 185 10.93 18.93 8.94
CA ILE A 185 10.22 18.07 7.99
C ILE A 185 8.80 18.58 7.86
N LYS A 186 8.39 18.83 6.61
CA LYS A 186 7.06 19.32 6.25
C LYS A 186 6.29 18.25 5.49
N TYR A 187 4.98 18.20 5.73
CA TYR A 187 4.03 17.35 5.04
C TYR A 187 2.88 18.17 4.48
N LEU A 188 2.41 17.80 3.30
CA LEU A 188 1.25 18.37 2.62
C LEU A 188 0.13 17.33 2.59
N LYS A 189 -1.05 17.71 3.09
CA LYS A 189 -2.22 16.85 3.11
C LYS A 189 -2.60 16.37 1.71
N GLY A 190 -2.84 15.07 1.57
CA GLY A 190 -3.12 14.41 0.30
C GLY A 190 -1.93 14.32 -0.66
N LYS A 191 -0.74 14.85 -0.33
CA LYS A 191 0.44 14.84 -1.21
C LYS A 191 1.71 14.28 -0.56
N GLY A 192 1.80 14.20 0.76
CA GLY A 192 3.03 13.74 1.41
C GLY A 192 4.11 14.80 1.36
N PHE A 193 5.23 14.48 0.71
CA PHE A 193 6.40 15.33 0.71
C PHE A 193 6.23 16.58 -0.17
N PRO A 194 6.51 17.79 0.35
CA PRO A 194 6.55 19.00 -0.47
C PRO A 194 7.72 18.93 -1.46
N GLY A 195 7.57 19.61 -2.59
CA GLY A 195 8.62 19.72 -3.59
C GLY A 195 8.06 20.08 -4.96
N ASN A 196 8.94 20.59 -5.83
CA ASN A 196 8.63 20.89 -7.22
C ASN A 196 8.81 19.63 -8.09
N TRP A 197 8.09 18.57 -7.73
CA TRP A 197 8.16 17.27 -8.41
C TRP A 197 7.82 17.41 -9.90
N LYS A 198 8.64 16.85 -10.78
CA LYS A 198 8.32 16.78 -12.22
C LYS A 198 7.15 15.84 -12.47
N LYS A 199 7.05 14.79 -11.66
CA LYS A 199 5.94 13.85 -11.67
C LYS A 199 5.62 13.43 -10.25
N LEU A 200 4.35 13.50 -9.90
CA LEU A 200 3.83 13.04 -8.62
C LEU A 200 2.71 12.03 -8.92
N ILE A 201 2.79 10.84 -8.33
CA ILE A 201 1.70 9.86 -8.36
C ILE A 201 1.23 9.64 -6.93
N ILE A 202 -0.04 9.93 -6.65
CA ILE A 202 -0.65 9.70 -5.35
C ILE A 202 -1.95 8.94 -5.53
N ASN A 203 -2.03 7.77 -4.91
CA ASN A 203 -3.17 6.85 -4.96
C ASN A 203 -3.63 6.56 -6.40
N GLY A 204 -2.67 6.44 -7.32
CA GLY A 204 -2.91 6.22 -8.74
C GLY A 204 -3.26 7.46 -9.56
N VAL A 205 -3.46 8.63 -8.92
CA VAL A 205 -3.67 9.91 -9.60
C VAL A 205 -2.33 10.52 -9.96
N VAL A 206 -2.17 10.94 -11.23
CA VAL A 206 -0.94 11.52 -11.75
C VAL A 206 -1.06 13.05 -11.80
N TYR A 207 -0.09 13.73 -11.19
CA TYR A 207 0.09 15.18 -11.27
C TYR A 207 1.41 15.45 -11.98
N GLN A 208 1.37 16.26 -13.04
CA GLN A 208 2.53 16.68 -13.81
C GLN A 208 2.56 18.22 -13.81
N ASN A 209 3.75 18.77 -13.64
CA ASN A 209 4.04 20.19 -13.79
C ASN A 209 4.75 20.44 -15.11
#